data_AF-A0A2E7QBD6-F1
#
_entry.id   AF-A0A2E7QBD6-F1
#
_cell.length_a   1.000
_cell.length_b   1.000
_cell.length_c   1.000
_cell.angle_alpha   90.00
_cell.angle_beta   90.00
_cell.angle_gamma   90.00
#
_symmetry.space_group_name_H-M   'P 1'
#
loop_
_entity.id
_entity.type
_entity.pdbx_description
1 polymer ?
#
loop_
_entity_poly.entity_id
_entity_poly.type
_entity_poly.pdbx_seq_one_letter_code
_entity_poly.pdbx_strand_id
1 'polypeptide(L)'
;ICWRSNLDPNRSANSLDDEEIKILNRTIRSVLNQLDKRGGSHTGDFFEYRNKGGICPLDAEPLRCSKVGGRTTWWCPSHQR
;
A
#
# COMPACT_ATOMS: atom_id res chain seq x y z
N ILE A 1 0.20 3.68 1.27
CA ILE A 1 1.67 3.76 1.45
C ILE A 1 2.30 2.46 1.01
N CYS A 2 2.11 1.32 1.70
CA CYS A 2 2.75 0.04 1.34
C CYS A 2 2.59 -0.38 -0.12
N TRP A 3 1.39 -0.20 -0.71
CA TRP A 3 1.15 -0.47 -2.13
C TRP A 3 2.02 0.41 -3.06
N ARG A 4 2.17 1.70 -2.77
CA ARG A 4 3.01 2.61 -3.57
C ARG A 4 4.52 2.40 -3.35
N SER A 5 4.89 1.71 -2.28
CA SER A 5 6.29 1.38 -1.96
C SER A 5 6.62 -0.09 -2.23
N ASN A 6 5.72 -0.86 -2.86
CA ASN A 6 5.93 -2.27 -3.19
C ASN A 6 6.30 -3.19 -2.00
N LEU A 7 5.83 -2.86 -0.78
CA LEU A 7 6.13 -3.62 0.42
C LEU A 7 4.97 -4.54 0.81
N ASP A 8 5.24 -5.84 1.02
CA ASP A 8 4.26 -6.78 1.56
C ASP A 8 3.87 -6.36 2.99
N PRO A 9 2.58 -6.13 3.28
CA PRO A 9 2.16 -5.78 4.64
C PRO A 9 2.49 -6.85 5.70
N ASN A 10 2.72 -8.11 5.31
CA ASN A 10 3.11 -9.19 6.22
C ASN A 10 4.62 -9.23 6.50
N ARG A 11 5.42 -8.52 5.72
CA ARG A 11 6.88 -8.50 5.88
C ARG A 11 7.25 -7.72 7.14
N SER A 12 8.18 -8.27 7.92
CA SER A 12 8.62 -7.64 9.16
C SER A 12 9.35 -6.32 8.88
N ALA A 13 9.03 -5.27 9.63
CA ALA A 13 9.64 -3.94 9.43
C ALA A 13 11.17 -3.94 9.64
N ASN A 14 11.69 -4.82 10.52
CA ASN A 14 13.13 -4.96 10.75
C ASN A 14 13.87 -5.71 9.63
N SER A 15 13.17 -6.18 8.60
CA SER A 15 13.76 -6.85 7.44
C SER A 15 13.97 -5.93 6.24
N LEU A 16 13.59 -4.65 6.35
CA LEU A 16 13.77 -3.67 5.28
C LEU A 16 15.24 -3.24 5.20
N ASP A 17 15.75 -3.13 3.99
CA ASP A 17 17.08 -2.56 3.74
C ASP A 17 17.06 -1.02 3.71
N ASP A 18 18.23 -0.40 3.67
CA ASP A 18 18.39 1.06 3.70
C ASP A 18 17.74 1.77 2.49
N GLU A 19 17.74 1.15 1.32
CA GLU A 19 17.14 1.75 0.12
C GLU A 19 15.61 1.63 0.15
N GLU A 20 15.08 0.51 0.63
CA GLU A 20 13.65 0.33 0.90
C GLU A 20 13.16 1.34 1.94
N ILE A 21 13.91 1.54 3.03
CA ILE A 21 13.59 2.54 4.06
C ILE A 21 13.56 3.95 3.46
N LYS A 22 14.51 4.28 2.58
CA LYS A 22 14.59 5.59 1.92
C LYS A 22 13.43 5.80 0.94
N ILE A 23 13.08 4.79 0.15
CA ILE A 23 11.90 4.81 -0.74
C ILE A 23 10.62 4.96 0.07
N LEU A 24 10.47 4.20 1.16
CA LEU A 24 9.32 4.27 2.05
C LEU A 24 9.17 5.68 2.65
N ASN A 25 10.26 6.27 3.16
CA ASN A 25 10.26 7.63 3.71
C ASN A 25 9.81 8.69 2.69
N ARG A 26 10.34 8.63 1.46
CA ARG A 26 9.94 9.54 0.37
C ARG A 26 8.47 9.34 0.00
N THR A 27 8.04 8.08 -0.08
CA THR A 27 6.66 7.71 -0.42
C THR A 27 5.69 8.22 0.64
N ILE A 28 5.99 8.05 1.93
CA ILE A 28 5.14 8.56 3.03
C ILE A 28 4.90 10.06 2.87
N ARG A 29 5.97 10.85 2.70
CA ARG A 29 5.88 12.31 2.57
C ARG A 29 5.06 12.71 1.34
N SER A 30 5.34 12.12 0.19
CA SER A 30 4.63 12.40 -1.06
C SER A 30 3.14 12.08 -0.94
N VAL A 31 2.81 10.90 -0.40
CA VAL A 31 1.42 10.45 -0.24
C VAL A 31 0.65 11.31 0.76
N LEU A 32 1.23 11.65 1.90
CA LEU A 32 0.56 12.53 2.87
C LEU A 32 0.25 13.90 2.28
N ASN A 33 1.22 14.52 1.61
CA ASN A 33 1.02 15.80 0.93
C ASN A 33 -0.07 15.73 -0.17
N GLN A 34 -0.12 14.63 -0.92
CA GLN A 34 -1.13 14.41 -1.96
C GLN A 34 -2.53 14.26 -1.35
N LEU A 35 -2.67 13.44 -0.29
CA LEU A 35 -3.96 13.14 0.33
C LEU A 35 -4.51 14.34 1.11
N ASP A 36 -3.64 15.11 1.76
CA ASP A 36 -4.00 16.36 2.43
C ASP A 36 -4.65 17.34 1.44
N LYS A 37 -3.98 17.58 0.30
CA LYS A 37 -4.52 18.42 -0.79
C LYS A 37 -5.83 17.91 -1.39
N ARG A 38 -6.06 16.59 -1.36
CA ARG A 38 -7.25 15.95 -1.92
C ARG A 38 -8.37 15.79 -0.89
N GLY A 39 -8.22 16.28 0.34
CA GLY A 39 -9.28 16.23 1.36
C GLY A 39 -9.37 14.92 2.16
N GLY A 40 -8.30 14.14 2.23
CA GLY A 40 -8.15 13.06 3.22
C GLY A 40 -7.74 11.70 2.66
N SER A 41 -7.64 10.70 3.54
CA SER A 41 -7.08 9.39 3.19
C SER A 41 -7.95 8.54 2.25
N HIS A 42 -9.23 8.85 2.14
CA HIS A 42 -10.18 8.13 1.29
C HIS A 42 -10.08 8.51 -0.19
N THR A 43 -9.34 9.58 -0.52
CA THR A 43 -9.16 10.09 -1.90
C THR A 43 -7.87 9.60 -2.56
N GLY A 44 -7.26 8.57 -1.99
CA GLY A 44 -6.07 7.93 -2.55
C GLY A 44 -6.40 6.97 -3.68
N ASP A 45 -5.51 6.92 -4.68
CA ASP A 45 -5.72 6.14 -5.91
C ASP A 45 -5.96 4.64 -5.65
N PHE A 46 -5.48 4.08 -4.53
CA PHE A 46 -5.70 2.68 -4.21
C PHE A 46 -7.03 2.41 -3.48
N PHE A 47 -7.72 3.45 -2.98
CA PHE A 47 -8.83 3.29 -2.04
C PHE A 47 -10.01 2.52 -2.64
N GLU A 48 -10.41 2.87 -3.86
CA GLU A 48 -11.56 2.29 -4.57
C GLU A 48 -11.39 0.79 -4.86
N TYR A 49 -10.15 0.33 -5.04
CA TYR A 49 -9.83 -1.06 -5.34
C TYR A 49 -9.94 -1.99 -4.12
N ARG A 50 -10.02 -1.46 -2.89
CA ARG A 50 -10.04 -2.25 -1.64
C ARG A 50 -11.42 -2.81 -1.32
N ASN A 51 -11.93 -3.67 -2.19
CA ASN A 51 -13.24 -4.29 -2.07
C ASN A 51 -13.18 -5.79 -2.45
N LYS A 52 -14.20 -6.55 -2.08
CA LYS A 52 -14.27 -7.99 -2.37
C LYS A 52 -14.30 -8.21 -3.89
N GLY A 53 -13.30 -8.91 -4.42
CA GLY A 53 -13.13 -9.09 -5.86
C GLY A 53 -12.37 -7.95 -6.55
N GLY A 54 -11.87 -6.97 -5.76
CA GLY A 54 -11.05 -5.89 -6.26
C GLY A 54 -9.74 -6.38 -6.88
N ILE A 55 -9.27 -5.65 -7.88
CA ILE A 55 -8.07 -5.94 -8.65
C ILE A 55 -7.04 -4.83 -8.49
N CYS A 56 -5.77 -5.15 -8.68
CA CYS A 56 -4.71 -4.17 -8.65
C CYS A 56 -4.79 -3.23 -9.85
N PRO A 57 -4.68 -1.89 -9.67
CA PRO A 57 -4.77 -0.96 -10.79
C PRO A 57 -3.54 -0.95 -11.71
N LEU A 58 -2.47 -1.69 -11.38
CA LEU A 58 -1.27 -1.77 -12.24
C LEU A 58 -1.35 -2.92 -13.25
N ASP A 59 -1.87 -4.07 -12.86
CA ASP A 59 -1.83 -5.32 -13.64
C ASP A 59 -3.15 -6.11 -13.62
N ALA A 60 -4.19 -5.61 -12.96
CA ALA A 60 -5.45 -6.31 -12.73
C ALA A 60 -5.35 -7.60 -11.91
N GLU A 61 -4.21 -7.87 -11.26
CA GLU A 61 -4.06 -9.04 -10.38
C GLU A 61 -5.09 -8.96 -9.22
N PRO A 62 -5.80 -10.05 -8.89
CA PRO A 62 -6.72 -10.07 -7.76
C PRO A 62 -6.04 -9.65 -6.45
N LEU A 63 -6.64 -8.69 -5.75
CA LEU A 63 -6.12 -8.26 -4.46
C LEU A 63 -6.33 -9.32 -3.39
N ARG A 64 -5.31 -9.52 -2.56
CA ARG A 64 -5.45 -10.29 -1.33
C ARG A 64 -5.99 -9.40 -0.22
N CYS A 65 -6.78 -10.01 0.67
CA CYS A 65 -7.30 -9.36 1.87
C CYS A 65 -7.17 -10.30 3.06
N SER A 66 -6.57 -9.81 4.15
CA SER A 66 -6.48 -10.53 5.42
C SER A 66 -6.40 -9.54 6.59
N LYS A 67 -6.29 -10.09 7.81
CA LYS A 67 -5.96 -9.31 9.00
C LYS A 67 -4.45 -9.29 9.20
N VAL A 68 -3.85 -8.10 9.13
CA VAL A 68 -2.42 -7.87 9.46
C VAL A 68 -2.38 -6.95 10.67
N GLY A 69 -1.77 -7.39 11.77
CA GLY A 69 -1.77 -6.64 13.03
C GLY A 69 -3.19 -6.30 13.53
N GLY A 70 -4.16 -7.20 13.31
CA GLY A 70 -5.58 -7.01 13.66
C GLY A 70 -6.38 -6.10 12.72
N ARG A 71 -5.75 -5.47 11.72
CA ARG A 71 -6.40 -4.54 10.78
C ARG A 71 -6.68 -5.21 9.44
N THR A 72 -7.83 -4.90 8.85
CA THR A 72 -8.16 -5.36 7.49
C THR A 72 -7.21 -4.68 6.50
N THR A 73 -6.42 -5.48 5.81
CA THR A 73 -5.38 -5.01 4.91
C THR A 73 -5.57 -5.63 3.54
N TRP A 74 -5.48 -4.79 2.51
CA TRP A 74 -5.57 -5.17 1.09
C TRP A 74 -4.22 -4.93 0.43
N TRP A 75 -3.76 -5.86 -0.41
CA TRP A 75 -2.51 -5.73 -1.14
C TRP A 75 -2.51 -6.52 -2.45
N CYS A 76 -1.66 -6.11 -3.40
CA CYS A 76 -1.41 -6.86 -4.62
C CYS A 76 -0.27 -7.87 -4.39
N PRO A 77 -0.49 -9.19 -4.57
CA PRO A 77 0.55 -10.18 -4.34
C PRO A 77 1.68 -10.15 -5.38
N SER A 78 1.43 -9.65 -6.58
CA SER A 78 2.44 -9.55 -7.64
C SER A 78 3.45 -8.42 -7.40
N HIS A 79 2.97 -7.31 -6.82
CA HIS A 79 3.74 -6.07 -6.70
C HIS A 79 4.30 -5.79 -5.30
N GLN A 80 3.79 -6.44 -4.26
CA GLN A 80 4.21 -6.18 -2.87
C GLN A 80 4.94 -7.39 -2.30
N ARG A 81 6.23 -7.20 -1.95
CA ARG A 81 7.15 -8.27 -1.48
C ARG A 81 7.82 -7.93 -0.16
#